data_AF-A0A940KFR2-F1
#
_entry.id   AF-A0A940KFR2-F1
#
_cell.length_a   1.000
_cell.length_b   1.000
_cell.length_c   1.000
_cell.angle_alpha   90.00
_cell.angle_beta   90.00
_cell.angle_gamma   90.00
#
_symmetry.space_group_name_H-M   'P 1'
#
loop_
_entity.id
_entity.type
_entity.pdbx_description
1 polymer ?
#
loop_
_entity_poly.entity_id
_entity_poly.type
_entity_poly.pdbx_seq_one_letter_code
_entity_poly.pdbx_strand_id
1 'polypeptide(L)'
;MKKPESRRATRAGRGAAALLLALAALIPAAFAAPAVAATDIAPGDAVWVGPSVGGGTHITPVYIPVPADTNNPGIADYWAYCIEHNVTLRANSGAVIGDASTYLGANNFLQPAVQSRVYWIISHAYPAVTLADLATAAGAPGLSLIDAIEGAQYAIWNFTDLGGDPPANWNFNSANSEAVYRYLANGAIANAGPTPPVTADISVSVTAPAGPGEAGTIFGPFTVATNQPTATVTSTSGVPVTDATGTPVSTVVDGQQVYLDLRGTTTSGSGTVTATVAGADGTGLIVNTPARNGTPVPTAGSHAQSQILVAASTATTSASAQAAWLAPAIGTTLTDAADEDHVLAWDGGTLIDTISYTGLVPGRTYTVAGELMVQSDASATGITGSTTFTPAAADGAVEVEFTVPSGYAGKSLVAFEALYEGTSAAGTPVAEHRDIADVNQTVAVGPQPTIGTTLVDRADQDHTLAWNGGTVVDTIAYTGLTPGQQYTVAGELMRKSDGSATGITASTTFTPTAADGAVVVTFVVPTGYAGQSLVAFETLYTGATATGTPVAQHKDLADAAQTVAVEKQPVVVGGGQPTAGGGLASTGGDLPIVSISAAAAAIVAGVLLTLLRRRTRTEA
;
A
#
# COMPACT_ATOMS: atom_id res chain seq x y z
N MET A 1 -0.23 -27.04 -32.11
CA MET A 1 0.78 -26.16 -32.75
C MET A 1 0.20 -24.76 -32.91
N LYS A 2 0.94 -23.75 -32.46
CA LYS A 2 0.74 -22.27 -32.57
C LYS A 2 -0.35 -21.59 -31.71
N LYS A 3 0.17 -20.68 -30.84
CA LYS A 3 -0.35 -19.51 -30.08
C LYS A 3 -1.60 -18.78 -30.67
N PRO A 4 -2.34 -17.90 -29.96
CA PRO A 4 -1.85 -16.92 -28.94
C PRO A 4 -2.81 -16.70 -27.71
N GLU A 5 -2.34 -16.29 -26.53
CA GLU A 5 -2.11 -14.89 -26.06
C GLU A 5 -3.09 -13.84 -26.60
N SER A 6 -4.12 -13.46 -25.82
CA SER A 6 -4.86 -12.20 -26.02
C SER A 6 -4.68 -11.28 -24.82
N ARG A 7 -3.87 -10.26 -25.06
CA ARG A 7 -3.48 -9.18 -24.16
C ARG A 7 -4.68 -8.36 -23.66
N ARG A 8 -4.57 -7.93 -22.41
CA ARG A 8 -5.16 -6.69 -21.88
C ARG A 8 -4.97 -5.56 -22.88
N ALA A 9 -6.05 -4.87 -23.21
CA ALA A 9 -6.00 -3.56 -23.81
C ALA A 9 -6.91 -2.63 -23.02
N THR A 10 -6.32 -1.77 -22.18
CA THR A 10 -6.92 -0.47 -21.90
C THR A 10 -5.84 0.60 -21.96
N ARG A 11 -6.17 1.59 -22.77
CA ARG A 11 -5.36 2.67 -23.34
C ARG A 11 -5.06 3.72 -22.27
N ALA A 12 -3.84 4.22 -22.27
CA ALA A 12 -3.48 5.49 -21.65
C ALA A 12 -4.03 6.70 -22.43
N GLY A 13 -4.25 7.81 -21.75
CA GLY A 13 -4.48 9.16 -22.31
C GLY A 13 -5.04 10.10 -21.24
N ARG A 14 -4.22 10.85 -20.50
CA ARG A 14 -3.71 12.21 -20.79
C ARG A 14 -4.80 13.30 -20.85
N GLY A 15 -4.70 14.27 -19.94
CA GLY A 15 -5.39 15.56 -20.02
C GLY A 15 -5.02 16.51 -18.87
N ALA A 16 -3.98 17.31 -19.07
CA ALA A 16 -3.65 18.53 -18.30
C ALA A 16 -4.70 19.64 -18.59
N ALA A 17 -4.80 20.84 -18.01
CA ALA A 17 -3.95 21.70 -17.18
C ALA A 17 -4.86 22.79 -16.54
N ALA A 18 -4.56 23.27 -15.32
CA ALA A 18 -4.04 24.62 -14.98
C ALA A 18 -5.01 25.82 -14.97
N LEU A 19 -5.04 26.54 -13.83
CA LEU A 19 -4.95 28.02 -13.70
C LEU A 19 -4.79 28.38 -12.20
N LEU A 20 -3.59 28.71 -11.70
CA LEU A 20 -2.96 30.04 -11.58
C LEU A 20 -3.79 31.10 -10.83
N LEU A 21 -3.32 31.49 -9.63
CA LEU A 21 -3.20 32.89 -9.24
C LEU A 21 -2.16 33.07 -8.13
N ALA A 22 -1.24 34.00 -8.38
CA ALA A 22 -0.05 34.32 -7.62
C ALA A 22 -0.33 35.32 -6.49
N LEU A 23 0.53 35.34 -5.46
CA LEU A 23 1.13 36.60 -5.01
C LEU A 23 2.46 36.38 -4.30
N ALA A 24 3.40 37.27 -4.62
CA ALA A 24 4.82 37.20 -4.33
C ALA A 24 5.22 37.77 -2.97
N ALA A 25 6.39 37.33 -2.48
CA ALA A 25 7.31 38.17 -1.69
C ALA A 25 8.77 37.72 -1.97
N LEU A 26 9.58 38.62 -2.55
CA LEU A 26 11.05 38.55 -2.67
C LEU A 26 11.69 38.85 -1.28
N ILE A 27 12.95 38.56 -0.89
CA ILE A 27 14.34 38.69 -1.44
C ILE A 27 15.29 37.98 -0.41
N PRO A 28 16.61 37.68 -0.59
CA PRO A 28 17.41 37.19 -1.73
C PRO A 28 18.01 35.78 -1.47
N ALA A 29 18.09 34.93 -2.50
CA ALA A 29 18.98 33.77 -2.48
C ALA A 29 20.33 34.16 -3.08
N ALA A 30 21.41 34.01 -2.29
CA ALA A 30 22.74 33.93 -2.84
C ALA A 30 22.81 32.63 -3.66
N PHE A 31 22.95 32.75 -4.98
CA PHE A 31 23.14 31.61 -5.87
C PHE A 31 24.53 31.01 -5.62
N ALA A 32 24.59 29.89 -4.89
CA ALA A 32 25.65 28.92 -5.10
C ALA A 32 25.28 28.14 -6.38
N ALA A 33 26.21 28.03 -7.33
CA ALA A 33 26.05 27.17 -8.49
C ALA A 33 25.83 25.71 -8.04
N PRO A 34 25.00 24.91 -8.72
CA PRO A 34 24.85 23.50 -8.40
C PRO A 34 26.19 22.78 -8.57
N ALA A 35 26.59 22.01 -7.57
CA ALA A 35 27.69 21.07 -7.69
C ALA A 35 27.31 20.00 -8.74
N VAL A 36 28.19 19.73 -9.70
CA VAL A 36 28.04 18.66 -10.69
C VAL A 36 28.58 17.38 -10.04
N ALA A 37 27.77 16.34 -9.97
CA ALA A 37 28.25 15.02 -9.60
C ALA A 37 29.13 14.49 -10.73
N ALA A 38 30.44 14.35 -10.50
CA ALA A 38 31.31 13.70 -11.46
C ALA A 38 30.90 12.23 -11.60
N THR A 39 30.72 11.78 -12.85
CA THR A 39 30.69 10.35 -13.16
C THR A 39 32.14 9.85 -13.21
N ASP A 40 32.41 8.67 -12.65
CA ASP A 40 33.74 8.05 -12.73
C ASP A 40 34.16 7.99 -14.20
N ILE A 41 35.24 8.70 -14.54
CA ILE A 41 35.79 8.77 -15.88
C ILE A 41 37.05 7.90 -15.95
N ALA A 42 37.10 7.01 -16.94
CA ALA A 42 38.17 6.03 -17.08
C ALA A 42 38.71 5.97 -18.52
N PRO A 43 39.96 5.51 -18.71
CA PRO A 43 40.48 5.18 -20.05
C PRO A 43 39.53 4.25 -20.81
N GLY A 44 39.15 4.66 -22.02
CA GLY A 44 38.19 3.98 -22.90
C GLY A 44 36.84 4.69 -23.02
N ASP A 45 36.51 5.59 -22.10
CA ASP A 45 35.21 6.28 -22.12
C ASP A 45 35.08 7.24 -23.31
N ALA A 46 33.88 7.26 -23.90
CA ALA A 46 33.52 8.21 -24.94
C ALA A 46 33.02 9.52 -24.30
N VAL A 47 33.58 10.63 -24.73
CA VAL A 47 33.24 11.98 -24.23
C VAL A 47 32.93 12.93 -25.36
N TRP A 48 32.27 14.04 -25.03
CA TRP A 48 32.08 15.15 -25.95
C TRP A 48 32.99 16.31 -25.59
N VAL A 49 33.77 16.79 -26.54
CA VAL A 49 34.57 18.02 -26.42
C VAL A 49 33.75 19.16 -26.97
N GLY A 50 33.36 20.10 -26.11
CA GLY A 50 32.51 21.23 -26.46
C GLY A 50 33.27 22.39 -27.14
N PRO A 51 32.62 23.56 -27.27
CA PRO A 51 33.23 24.74 -27.88
C PRO A 51 34.37 25.28 -27.02
N SER A 52 35.51 25.55 -27.64
CA SER A 52 36.69 26.11 -26.98
C SER A 52 36.42 27.50 -26.37
N VAL A 53 36.94 27.73 -25.16
CA VAL A 53 36.89 29.01 -24.45
C VAL A 53 38.29 29.61 -24.40
N GLY A 54 38.44 30.90 -24.75
CA GLY A 54 39.73 31.60 -24.70
C GLY A 54 39.85 32.77 -25.69
N GLY A 55 41.06 33.31 -25.83
CA GLY A 55 41.37 34.52 -26.60
C GLY A 55 42.62 34.43 -27.46
N GLY A 56 43.00 33.21 -27.87
CA GLY A 56 44.18 32.91 -28.70
C GLY A 56 44.70 31.51 -28.40
N THR A 57 44.91 31.23 -27.12
CA THR A 57 44.94 29.87 -26.56
C THR A 57 43.55 29.47 -26.06
N HIS A 58 43.34 28.17 -25.84
CA HIS A 58 42.03 27.63 -25.54
C HIS A 58 42.08 26.56 -24.45
N ILE A 59 41.02 26.53 -23.63
CA ILE A 59 40.63 25.37 -22.84
C ILE A 59 39.29 24.87 -23.39
N THR A 60 39.06 23.56 -23.36
CA THR A 60 37.80 22.97 -23.84
C THR A 60 37.00 22.35 -22.71
N PRO A 61 35.69 22.60 -22.63
CA PRO A 61 34.81 21.83 -21.76
C PRO A 61 34.68 20.40 -22.29
N VAL A 62 34.68 19.43 -21.37
CA VAL A 62 34.54 18.00 -21.65
C VAL A 62 33.32 17.47 -20.89
N TYR A 63 32.46 16.75 -21.59
CA TYR A 63 31.19 16.25 -21.08
C TYR A 63 31.17 14.72 -21.08
N ILE A 64 30.75 14.15 -19.96
CA ILE A 64 30.58 12.72 -19.76
C ILE A 64 29.28 12.44 -18.97
N PRO A 65 28.36 11.59 -19.48
CA PRO A 65 28.37 10.96 -20.80
C PRO A 65 28.23 11.98 -21.94
N VAL A 66 28.41 11.53 -23.19
CA VAL A 66 28.13 12.36 -24.37
C VAL A 66 26.70 12.94 -24.28
N PRO A 67 26.53 14.28 -24.29
CA PRO A 67 25.22 14.90 -24.15
C PRO A 67 24.25 14.48 -25.26
N ALA A 68 22.98 14.26 -24.90
CA ALA A 68 21.93 13.94 -25.87
C ALA A 68 21.68 15.08 -26.88
N ASP A 69 21.84 16.34 -26.45
CA ASP A 69 21.86 17.52 -27.31
C ASP A 69 23.24 18.20 -27.23
N THR A 70 24.10 17.91 -28.19
CA THR A 70 25.46 18.46 -28.26
C THR A 70 25.50 19.95 -28.59
N ASN A 71 24.39 20.56 -29.02
CA ASN A 71 24.32 22.01 -29.23
C ASN A 71 24.05 22.76 -27.93
N ASN A 72 23.45 22.09 -26.94
CA ASN A 72 23.16 22.63 -25.61
C ASN A 72 23.64 21.64 -24.54
N PRO A 73 24.96 21.40 -24.44
CA PRO A 73 25.50 20.30 -23.63
C PRO A 73 25.40 20.54 -22.12
N GLY A 74 25.01 21.74 -21.68
CA GLY A 74 24.88 22.09 -20.26
C GLY A 74 26.20 22.49 -19.62
N ILE A 75 26.34 22.17 -18.33
CA ILE A 75 27.56 22.43 -17.54
C ILE A 75 28.57 21.32 -17.83
N ALA A 76 29.84 21.70 -18.01
CA ALA A 76 30.90 20.75 -18.28
C ALA A 76 31.30 19.98 -17.01
N ASP A 77 31.52 18.68 -17.14
CA ASP A 77 32.00 17.81 -16.06
C ASP A 77 33.50 18.04 -15.80
N TYR A 78 34.25 18.24 -16.89
CA TYR A 78 35.69 18.46 -16.88
C TYR A 78 36.10 19.54 -17.87
N TRP A 79 37.37 19.94 -17.80
CA TRP A 79 38.00 20.81 -18.77
C TRP A 79 39.30 20.18 -19.27
N ALA A 80 39.79 20.60 -20.44
CA ALA A 80 41.04 20.07 -20.97
C ALA A 80 41.92 21.15 -21.60
N TYR A 81 43.22 21.08 -21.30
CA TYR A 81 44.27 21.89 -21.90
C TYR A 81 45.02 21.12 -22.96
N CYS A 82 45.55 21.80 -23.95
CA CYS A 82 46.27 21.17 -25.04
C CYS A 82 47.64 20.66 -24.57
N ILE A 83 48.02 19.46 -24.98
CA ILE A 83 49.36 18.90 -24.70
C ILE A 83 50.32 19.24 -25.84
N GLU A 84 49.81 19.36 -27.07
CA GLU A 84 50.61 19.54 -28.29
C GLU A 84 50.49 20.96 -28.85
N HIS A 85 51.61 21.66 -29.03
CA HIS A 85 51.59 23.06 -29.53
C HIS A 85 51.19 23.16 -31.01
N ASN A 86 51.68 22.25 -31.85
CA ASN A 86 51.58 22.34 -33.32
C ASN A 86 50.48 21.47 -33.94
N VAL A 87 49.59 20.89 -33.13
CA VAL A 87 48.48 20.05 -33.59
C VAL A 87 47.17 20.82 -33.44
N THR A 88 46.33 20.80 -34.48
CA THR A 88 45.09 21.57 -34.50
C THR A 88 44.05 21.00 -33.52
N LEU A 89 43.52 21.89 -32.66
CA LEU A 89 42.39 21.60 -31.78
C LEU A 89 41.14 21.27 -32.58
N ARG A 90 40.33 20.33 -32.08
CA ARG A 90 39.03 20.00 -32.67
C ARG A 90 37.91 19.96 -31.63
N ALA A 91 37.31 21.13 -31.42
CA ALA A 91 36.11 21.31 -30.60
C ALA A 91 34.84 20.79 -31.29
N ASN A 92 33.75 20.69 -30.54
CA ASN A 92 32.44 20.21 -30.98
C ASN A 92 32.53 18.82 -31.64
N SER A 93 33.21 17.90 -30.97
CA SER A 93 33.43 16.55 -31.49
C SER A 93 33.51 15.51 -30.38
N GLY A 94 33.24 14.25 -30.75
CA GLY A 94 33.43 13.11 -29.85
C GLY A 94 34.92 12.79 -29.71
N ALA A 95 35.34 12.42 -28.51
CA ALA A 95 36.69 12.01 -28.17
C ALA A 95 36.66 10.76 -27.27
N VAL A 96 37.83 10.18 -27.04
CA VAL A 96 38.00 9.01 -26.17
C VAL A 96 38.99 9.37 -25.06
N ILE A 97 38.63 9.03 -23.83
CA ILE A 97 39.50 9.17 -22.68
C ILE A 97 40.57 8.08 -22.70
N GLY A 98 41.76 8.45 -22.30
CA GLY A 98 42.90 7.57 -22.21
C GLY A 98 43.80 7.95 -21.04
N ASP A 99 44.85 7.20 -20.84
CA ASP A 99 45.94 7.54 -19.92
C ASP A 99 47.21 7.90 -20.71
N ALA A 100 48.31 8.14 -20.01
CA ALA A 100 49.60 8.42 -20.61
C ALA A 100 50.08 7.34 -21.61
N SER A 101 49.71 6.06 -21.42
CA SER A 101 50.09 4.97 -22.34
C SER A 101 49.36 5.04 -23.68
N THR A 102 48.22 5.73 -23.72
CA THR A 102 47.39 5.93 -24.92
C THR A 102 47.58 7.30 -25.57
N TYR A 103 48.51 8.11 -25.06
CA TYR A 103 48.84 9.40 -25.65
C TYR A 103 49.33 9.23 -27.10
N LEU A 104 48.78 10.04 -28.01
CA LEU A 104 48.97 9.87 -29.45
C LEU A 104 50.00 10.82 -30.06
N GLY A 105 50.39 11.87 -29.32
CA GLY A 105 51.36 12.86 -29.77
C GLY A 105 52.81 12.39 -29.70
N ALA A 106 53.69 13.12 -30.40
CA ALA A 106 55.12 12.77 -30.53
C ALA A 106 56.07 13.73 -29.79
N ASN A 107 55.53 14.59 -28.91
CA ASN A 107 56.30 15.59 -28.17
C ASN A 107 56.90 15.03 -26.85
N ASN A 108 57.44 15.90 -25.99
CA ASN A 108 58.13 15.49 -24.76
C ASN A 108 57.19 15.01 -23.64
N PHE A 109 55.87 15.01 -23.85
CA PHE A 109 54.90 14.70 -22.79
C PHE A 109 55.12 13.32 -22.16
N LEU A 110 55.56 12.30 -22.90
CA LEU A 110 55.80 10.96 -22.34
C LEU A 110 57.00 10.86 -21.39
N GLN A 111 57.81 11.93 -21.24
CA GLN A 111 58.88 11.94 -20.27
C GLN A 111 58.31 12.05 -18.85
N PRO A 112 58.63 11.15 -17.90
CA PRO A 112 58.05 11.15 -16.56
C PRO A 112 58.14 12.51 -15.84
N ALA A 113 59.29 13.17 -15.90
CA ALA A 113 59.48 14.49 -15.30
C ALA A 113 58.65 15.60 -15.98
N VAL A 114 58.33 15.47 -17.27
CA VAL A 114 57.45 16.41 -17.97
C VAL A 114 56.00 16.19 -17.54
N GLN A 115 55.54 14.93 -17.46
CA GLN A 115 54.21 14.61 -16.94
C GLN A 115 53.99 15.14 -15.52
N SER A 116 54.98 14.97 -14.63
CA SER A 116 54.92 15.53 -13.27
C SER A 116 54.75 17.05 -13.27
N ARG A 117 55.47 17.76 -14.15
CA ARG A 117 55.36 19.22 -14.28
C ARG A 117 54.02 19.65 -14.84
N VAL A 118 53.53 18.98 -15.88
CA VAL A 118 52.22 19.25 -16.47
C VAL A 118 51.11 19.01 -15.43
N TYR A 119 51.18 17.91 -14.67
CA TYR A 119 50.23 17.63 -13.58
C TYR A 119 50.26 18.73 -12.51
N TRP A 120 51.46 19.17 -12.10
CA TRP A 120 51.59 20.28 -11.18
C TRP A 120 50.94 21.55 -11.74
N ILE A 121 51.13 21.85 -13.02
CA ILE A 121 50.53 23.03 -13.67
C ILE A 121 49.01 22.96 -13.63
N ILE A 122 48.41 21.86 -14.12
CA ILE A 122 46.95 21.76 -14.20
C ILE A 122 46.28 21.71 -12.82
N SER A 123 46.98 21.28 -11.77
CA SER A 123 46.46 21.31 -10.39
C SER A 123 46.55 22.69 -9.73
N HIS A 124 47.34 23.62 -10.27
CA HIS A 124 47.54 24.98 -9.74
C HIS A 124 47.04 26.06 -10.70
N ALA A 125 46.41 25.67 -11.81
CA ALA A 125 45.85 26.56 -12.82
C ALA A 125 44.31 26.55 -12.75
N TYR A 126 43.68 27.54 -13.39
CA TYR A 126 42.25 27.50 -13.64
C TYR A 126 41.90 26.29 -14.54
N PRO A 127 40.83 25.51 -14.27
CA PRO A 127 39.83 25.70 -13.23
C PRO A 127 40.09 24.92 -11.93
N ALA A 128 41.19 24.18 -11.79
CA ALA A 128 41.50 23.43 -10.56
C ALA A 128 41.67 24.32 -9.33
N VAL A 129 42.04 25.58 -9.53
CA VAL A 129 41.92 26.67 -8.56
C VAL A 129 41.02 27.78 -9.09
N THR A 130 40.44 28.57 -8.19
CA THR A 130 39.60 29.71 -8.60
C THR A 130 40.47 30.80 -9.25
N LEU A 131 39.86 31.65 -10.09
CA LEU A 131 40.58 32.80 -10.66
C LEU A 131 41.15 33.74 -9.60
N ALA A 132 40.45 33.90 -8.46
CA ALA A 132 40.90 34.75 -7.36
C ALA A 132 42.12 34.16 -6.65
N ASP A 133 42.14 32.85 -6.42
CA ASP A 133 43.28 32.17 -5.81
C ASP A 133 44.49 32.18 -6.75
N LEU A 134 44.27 31.94 -8.04
CA LEU A 134 45.32 32.01 -9.06
C LEU A 134 45.89 33.44 -9.18
N ALA A 135 45.03 34.46 -9.19
CA ALA A 135 45.43 35.86 -9.21
C ALA A 135 46.34 36.21 -8.02
N THR A 136 45.97 35.72 -6.83
CA THR A 136 46.73 35.93 -5.60
C THR A 136 48.08 35.21 -5.67
N ALA A 137 48.09 33.94 -6.06
CA ALA A 137 49.29 33.11 -6.12
C ALA A 137 50.29 33.61 -7.19
N ALA A 138 49.79 34.08 -8.33
CA ALA A 138 50.60 34.62 -9.42
C ALA A 138 50.98 36.10 -9.23
N GLY A 139 50.41 36.80 -8.24
CA GLY A 139 50.60 38.24 -8.09
C GLY A 139 50.00 39.07 -9.23
N ALA A 140 48.89 38.60 -9.81
CA ALA A 140 48.23 39.16 -10.99
C ALA A 140 46.83 39.73 -10.62
N PRO A 141 46.74 40.92 -9.99
CA PRO A 141 45.45 41.49 -9.60
C PRO A 141 44.55 41.75 -10.82
N GLY A 142 43.26 41.47 -10.68
CA GLY A 142 42.29 41.63 -11.77
C GLY A 142 42.43 40.61 -12.90
N LEU A 143 43.02 39.43 -12.61
CA LEU A 143 43.21 38.35 -13.57
C LEU A 143 41.91 38.02 -14.32
N SER A 144 41.93 38.11 -15.65
CA SER A 144 40.80 37.67 -16.47
C SER A 144 40.88 36.17 -16.75
N LEU A 145 39.75 35.58 -17.16
CA LEU A 145 39.71 34.18 -17.59
C LEU A 145 40.66 33.92 -18.76
N ILE A 146 40.77 34.86 -19.71
CA ILE A 146 41.64 34.73 -20.88
C ILE A 146 43.11 34.71 -20.45
N ASP A 147 43.49 35.56 -19.49
CA ASP A 147 44.87 35.61 -18.97
C ASP A 147 45.25 34.29 -18.28
N ALA A 148 44.33 33.73 -17.48
CA ALA A 148 44.53 32.47 -16.79
C ALA A 148 44.72 31.30 -17.77
N ILE A 149 43.87 31.21 -18.81
CA ILE A 149 43.94 30.17 -19.84
C ILE A 149 45.24 30.29 -20.65
N GLU A 150 45.65 31.51 -21.03
CA GLU A 150 46.89 31.74 -21.76
C GLU A 150 48.13 31.36 -20.94
N GLY A 151 48.24 31.87 -19.71
CA GLY A 151 49.38 31.57 -18.86
C GLY A 151 49.53 30.06 -18.59
N ALA A 152 48.43 29.38 -18.33
CA ALA A 152 48.42 27.93 -18.11
C ALA A 152 48.80 27.14 -19.37
N GLN A 153 48.22 27.47 -20.53
CA GLN A 153 48.48 26.77 -21.77
C GLN A 153 49.95 26.88 -22.20
N TYR A 154 50.56 28.08 -22.07
CA TYR A 154 51.98 28.24 -22.36
C TYR A 154 52.88 27.56 -21.33
N ALA A 155 52.49 27.51 -20.06
CA ALA A 155 53.25 26.77 -19.04
C ALA A 155 53.30 25.27 -19.38
N ILE A 156 52.23 24.69 -19.92
CA ILE A 156 52.21 23.31 -20.40
C ILE A 156 53.14 23.15 -21.62
N TRP A 157 52.94 23.97 -22.66
CA TRP A 157 53.72 23.88 -23.90
C TRP A 157 55.22 24.15 -23.71
N ASN A 158 55.59 24.94 -22.71
CA ASN A 158 56.98 25.15 -22.31
C ASN A 158 57.71 23.82 -22.08
N PHE A 159 57.05 22.86 -21.41
CA PHE A 159 57.65 21.57 -21.10
C PHE A 159 57.37 20.49 -22.16
N THR A 160 56.22 20.54 -22.84
CA THR A 160 55.85 19.49 -23.80
C THR A 160 56.47 19.70 -25.18
N ASP A 161 56.58 20.93 -25.68
CA ASP A 161 56.99 21.21 -27.07
C ASP A 161 58.11 22.26 -27.20
N LEU A 162 58.09 23.33 -26.40
CA LEU A 162 58.93 24.52 -26.63
C LEU A 162 60.34 24.40 -26.03
N GLY A 163 60.54 23.48 -25.08
CA GLY A 163 61.88 23.05 -24.65
C GLY A 163 62.65 24.06 -23.79
N GLY A 164 61.98 25.06 -23.20
CA GLY A 164 62.60 26.04 -22.32
C GLY A 164 61.88 27.40 -22.33
N ASP A 165 62.23 28.22 -21.34
CA ASP A 165 61.58 29.51 -21.08
C ASP A 165 61.45 30.36 -22.36
N PRO A 166 60.27 30.98 -22.58
CA PRO A 166 60.05 31.79 -23.77
C PRO A 166 61.05 32.95 -23.80
N PRO A 167 61.47 33.38 -25.01
CA PRO A 167 62.41 34.49 -25.16
C PRO A 167 61.85 35.76 -24.50
N ALA A 168 62.74 36.65 -24.05
CA ALA A 168 62.36 37.85 -23.30
C ALA A 168 61.39 38.81 -24.02
N ASN A 169 61.22 38.65 -25.34
CA ASN A 169 60.29 39.41 -26.18
C ASN A 169 59.02 38.63 -26.54
N TRP A 170 58.71 37.55 -25.82
CA TRP A 170 57.48 36.79 -26.02
C TRP A 170 56.26 37.67 -25.77
N ASN A 171 55.35 37.71 -26.74
CA ASN A 171 54.21 38.60 -26.72
C ASN A 171 53.00 37.91 -26.07
N PHE A 172 53.00 37.85 -24.74
CA PHE A 172 51.80 37.49 -23.96
C PHE A 172 50.68 38.52 -24.22
N ASN A 173 49.41 38.10 -24.14
CA ASN A 173 48.30 39.05 -24.34
C ASN A 173 48.24 40.14 -23.26
N SER A 174 48.80 39.87 -22.07
CA SER A 174 48.89 40.83 -20.98
C SER A 174 50.03 40.51 -20.00
N ALA A 175 50.38 41.48 -19.16
CA ALA A 175 51.29 41.26 -18.03
C ALA A 175 50.75 40.21 -17.02
N ASN A 176 49.43 40.10 -16.89
CA ASN A 176 48.80 39.10 -16.02
C ASN A 176 48.96 37.68 -16.61
N SER A 177 48.89 37.53 -17.92
CA SER A 177 49.14 36.25 -18.61
C SER A 177 50.58 35.78 -18.42
N GLU A 178 51.55 36.72 -18.53
CA GLU A 178 52.95 36.42 -18.21
C GLU A 178 53.12 36.04 -16.74
N ALA A 179 52.52 36.78 -15.81
CA ALA A 179 52.62 36.49 -14.38
C ALA A 179 52.11 35.09 -14.03
N VAL A 180 50.96 34.68 -14.59
CA VAL A 180 50.43 33.32 -14.44
C VAL A 180 51.37 32.28 -15.05
N TYR A 181 51.86 32.51 -16.27
CA TYR A 181 52.85 31.62 -16.89
C TYR A 181 54.08 31.41 -15.98
N ARG A 182 54.65 32.51 -15.46
CA ARG A 182 55.85 32.47 -14.61
C ARG A 182 55.59 31.75 -13.30
N TYR A 183 54.47 32.04 -12.64
CA TYR A 183 54.06 31.33 -11.43
C TYR A 183 53.97 29.82 -11.69
N LEU A 184 53.28 29.42 -12.76
CA LEU A 184 53.04 28.02 -13.05
C LEU A 184 54.31 27.28 -13.48
N ALA A 185 55.10 27.86 -14.39
CA ALA A 185 56.33 27.23 -14.88
C ALA A 185 57.39 27.11 -13.79
N ASN A 186 57.61 28.18 -13.00
CA ASN A 186 58.59 28.15 -11.91
C ASN A 186 58.15 27.21 -10.79
N GLY A 187 56.86 27.22 -10.45
CA GLY A 187 56.30 26.33 -9.45
C GLY A 187 56.44 24.86 -9.86
N ALA A 188 56.21 24.53 -11.13
CA ALA A 188 56.41 23.18 -11.66
C ALA A 188 57.88 22.75 -11.60
N ILE A 189 58.83 23.65 -11.90
CA ILE A 189 60.27 23.37 -11.78
C ILE A 189 60.67 23.12 -10.33
N ALA A 190 60.14 23.91 -9.40
CA ALA A 190 60.51 23.85 -8.00
C ALA A 190 59.89 22.67 -7.24
N ASN A 191 58.70 22.21 -7.64
CA ASN A 191 57.87 21.31 -6.83
C ASN A 191 57.51 19.98 -7.51
N ALA A 192 57.69 19.82 -8.82
CA ALA A 192 57.38 18.55 -9.48
C ALA A 192 58.42 17.47 -9.15
N GLY A 193 57.93 16.30 -8.69
CA GLY A 193 58.76 15.11 -8.50
C GLY A 193 59.23 14.47 -9.81
N PRO A 194 60.14 13.48 -9.78
CA PRO A 194 60.66 12.81 -10.98
C PRO A 194 59.66 11.83 -11.62
N THR A 195 58.61 11.45 -10.88
CA THR A 195 57.56 10.53 -11.32
C THR A 195 56.21 11.24 -11.34
N PRO A 196 55.37 10.99 -12.36
CA PRO A 196 54.04 11.58 -12.43
C PRO A 196 53.21 11.11 -11.24
N PRO A 197 52.38 11.98 -10.64
CA PRO A 197 51.38 11.52 -9.70
C PRO A 197 50.46 10.50 -10.38
N VAL A 198 50.09 9.44 -9.67
CA VAL A 198 48.89 8.69 -10.04
C VAL A 198 47.74 9.68 -9.92
N THR A 199 46.84 9.70 -10.90
CA THR A 199 45.61 10.52 -10.83
C THR A 199 45.02 10.39 -9.43
N ALA A 200 44.65 11.52 -8.81
CA ALA A 200 44.03 11.48 -7.49
C ALA A 200 42.87 10.47 -7.53
N ASP A 201 42.92 9.46 -6.66
CA ASP A 201 41.94 8.37 -6.55
C ASP A 201 40.92 8.79 -5.49
N ILE A 202 40.14 9.82 -5.77
CA ILE A 202 39.06 10.36 -4.92
C ILE A 202 37.96 9.31 -4.84
N SER A 203 37.87 8.68 -3.68
CA SER A 203 36.85 7.66 -3.42
C SER A 203 35.85 8.15 -2.39
N VAL A 204 34.59 7.87 -2.67
CA VAL A 204 33.49 7.93 -1.71
C VAL A 204 32.53 6.78 -1.98
N SER A 205 32.04 6.15 -0.92
CA SER A 205 31.01 5.12 -1.02
C SER A 205 30.04 5.23 0.15
N VAL A 206 28.80 4.78 -0.08
CA VAL A 206 27.78 4.65 0.96
C VAL A 206 27.28 3.21 0.92
N THR A 207 27.33 2.54 2.07
CA THR A 207 26.76 1.19 2.22
C THR A 207 25.47 1.28 3.03
N ALA A 208 24.36 0.81 2.46
CA ALA A 208 23.08 0.74 3.15
C ALA A 208 23.03 -0.41 4.18
N PRO A 209 22.19 -0.27 5.23
CA PRO A 209 21.91 -1.38 6.14
C PRO A 209 21.21 -2.55 5.41
N ALA A 210 21.33 -3.75 5.97
CA ALA A 210 20.64 -4.93 5.43
C ALA A 210 19.16 -4.92 5.84
N GLY A 211 18.28 -5.14 4.85
CA GLY A 211 16.84 -5.23 5.07
C GLY A 211 16.15 -3.86 5.22
N PRO A 212 14.81 -3.87 5.33
CA PRO A 212 14.04 -2.65 5.49
C PRO A 212 14.13 -2.10 6.92
N GLY A 213 14.02 -0.79 7.05
CA GLY A 213 13.80 -0.10 8.32
C GLY A 213 12.35 -0.16 8.79
N GLU A 214 12.10 0.39 9.98
CA GLU A 214 10.78 0.52 10.59
C GLU A 214 10.39 1.99 10.66
N ALA A 215 9.21 2.34 10.13
CA ALA A 215 8.65 3.68 10.29
C ALA A 215 8.54 4.05 11.78
N GLY A 216 8.74 5.31 12.13
CA GLY A 216 8.72 5.77 13.53
C GLY A 216 10.02 5.57 14.31
N THR A 217 11.08 5.03 13.69
CA THR A 217 12.36 4.71 14.37
C THR A 217 13.55 5.52 13.83
N ILE A 218 14.75 5.29 14.37
CA ILE A 218 16.02 5.72 13.75
C ILE A 218 16.55 4.53 12.95
N PHE A 219 16.68 4.69 11.63
CA PHE A 219 17.03 3.60 10.72
C PHE A 219 18.45 3.71 10.17
N GLY A 220 19.23 2.65 10.31
CA GLY A 220 20.62 2.58 9.86
C GLY A 220 21.36 1.40 10.51
N PRO A 221 22.71 1.41 10.49
CA PRO A 221 23.55 2.46 9.96
C PRO A 221 23.71 2.40 8.43
N PHE A 222 23.81 3.57 7.81
CA PHE A 222 24.51 3.74 6.55
C PHE A 222 25.97 4.05 6.86
N THR A 223 26.91 3.34 6.23
CA THR A 223 28.35 3.56 6.44
C THR A 223 28.91 4.34 5.28
N VAL A 224 29.55 5.49 5.57
CA VAL A 224 30.26 6.30 4.58
C VAL A 224 31.75 5.97 4.64
N ALA A 225 32.35 5.63 3.51
CA ALA A 225 33.80 5.47 3.39
C ALA A 225 34.35 6.45 2.35
N THR A 226 35.46 7.10 2.66
CA THR A 226 36.12 8.05 1.78
C THR A 226 37.61 8.23 2.12
N ASN A 227 38.42 8.57 1.12
CA ASN A 227 39.79 8.99 1.35
C ASN A 227 39.97 10.51 1.55
N GLN A 228 38.88 11.28 1.52
CA GLN A 228 38.91 12.72 1.81
C GLN A 228 38.79 13.01 3.31
N PRO A 229 39.30 14.15 3.80
CA PRO A 229 39.22 14.50 5.23
C PRO A 229 37.80 14.47 5.79
N THR A 230 36.83 14.89 4.97
CA THR A 230 35.41 14.86 5.29
C THR A 230 34.56 14.61 4.03
N ALA A 231 33.37 14.07 4.23
CA ALA A 231 32.28 14.02 3.26
C ALA A 231 31.06 14.75 3.80
N THR A 232 30.36 15.47 2.93
CA THR A 232 29.03 16.02 3.24
C THR A 232 27.97 14.94 3.01
N VAL A 233 26.97 14.85 3.89
CA VAL A 233 25.89 13.87 3.77
C VAL A 233 24.55 14.55 3.66
N THR A 234 23.73 14.05 2.75
CA THR A 234 22.35 14.51 2.51
C THR A 234 21.44 13.32 2.29
N SER A 235 20.14 13.56 2.33
CA SER A 235 19.12 12.55 2.05
C SER A 235 18.04 13.08 1.13
N THR A 236 17.42 12.18 0.37
CA THR A 236 16.20 12.49 -0.40
C THR A 236 14.96 12.47 0.51
N SER A 237 13.87 13.09 0.04
CA SER A 237 12.51 12.96 0.63
C SER A 237 12.26 13.69 1.95
N GLY A 238 13.14 14.59 2.39
CA GLY A 238 12.93 15.40 3.60
C GLY A 238 13.12 14.65 4.92
N VAL A 239 13.59 13.38 4.87
CA VAL A 239 13.94 12.58 6.05
C VAL A 239 15.32 13.02 6.54
N PRO A 240 15.48 13.55 7.77
CA PRO A 240 16.78 14.03 8.25
C PRO A 240 17.85 12.92 8.33
N VAL A 241 19.10 13.29 8.06
CA VAL A 241 20.27 12.45 8.35
C VAL A 241 20.76 12.77 9.76
N THR A 242 20.92 11.75 10.59
CA THR A 242 21.33 11.89 12.00
C THR A 242 22.43 10.92 12.38
N ASP A 243 22.99 11.08 13.58
CA ASP A 243 23.72 10.01 14.26
C ASP A 243 22.74 8.99 14.88
N ALA A 244 23.29 8.00 15.61
CA ALA A 244 22.50 6.95 16.26
C ALA A 244 21.57 7.46 17.39
N THR A 245 21.78 8.70 17.87
CA THR A 245 20.97 9.33 18.92
C THR A 245 19.86 10.21 18.35
N GLY A 246 19.86 10.46 17.04
CA GLY A 246 18.93 11.35 16.37
C GLY A 246 19.40 12.81 16.32
N THR A 247 20.69 13.07 16.57
CA THR A 247 21.28 14.40 16.39
C THR A 247 21.59 14.62 14.90
N PRO A 248 21.19 15.75 14.28
CA PRO A 248 21.45 16.00 12.87
C PRO A 248 22.94 15.96 12.50
N VAL A 249 23.25 15.32 11.38
CA VAL A 249 24.61 15.20 10.83
C VAL A 249 24.61 15.64 9.37
N SER A 250 25.50 16.56 9.01
CA SER A 250 25.68 17.04 7.63
C SER A 250 27.10 16.83 7.09
N THR A 251 28.04 16.44 7.95
CA THR A 251 29.44 16.20 7.59
C THR A 251 29.97 15.02 8.40
N VAL A 252 30.70 14.14 7.73
CA VAL A 252 31.22 12.89 8.29
C VAL A 252 32.68 12.68 7.93
N VAL A 253 33.38 11.86 8.70
CA VAL A 253 34.73 11.36 8.38
C VAL A 253 34.68 9.93 7.82
N ASP A 254 35.80 9.44 7.33
CA ASP A 254 35.93 8.06 6.83
C ASP A 254 35.45 7.02 7.87
N GLY A 255 34.66 6.06 7.39
CA GLY A 255 34.06 4.98 8.18
C GLY A 255 32.91 5.38 9.10
N GLN A 256 32.53 6.67 9.16
CA GLN A 256 31.47 7.11 10.06
C GLN A 256 30.09 6.62 9.61
N GLN A 257 29.27 6.26 10.59
CA GLN A 257 27.91 5.80 10.40
C GLN A 257 26.90 6.94 10.54
N VAL A 258 25.90 6.94 9.67
CA VAL A 258 24.75 7.86 9.72
C VAL A 258 23.44 7.10 9.61
N TYR A 259 22.35 7.76 9.98
CA TYR A 259 21.02 7.16 10.12
C TYR A 259 19.98 8.07 9.48
N LEU A 260 18.87 7.48 9.02
CA LEU A 260 17.67 8.20 8.63
C LEU A 260 16.75 8.33 9.84
N ASP A 261 16.32 9.55 10.17
CA ASP A 261 15.37 9.80 11.25
C ASP A 261 13.94 9.60 10.77
N LEU A 262 13.41 8.40 10.96
CA LEU A 262 12.06 8.00 10.57
C LEU A 262 11.02 8.25 11.66
N ARG A 263 11.38 8.86 12.79
CA ARG A 263 10.46 9.09 13.93
C ARG A 263 9.24 9.95 13.56
N GLY A 264 9.35 10.77 12.52
CA GLY A 264 8.24 11.55 11.96
C GLY A 264 7.44 10.84 10.86
N THR A 265 7.76 9.59 10.52
CA THR A 265 7.13 8.84 9.42
C THR A 265 6.19 7.77 9.96
N THR A 266 5.02 7.62 9.34
CA THR A 266 3.98 6.64 9.72
C THR A 266 3.62 5.70 8.58
N THR A 267 4.20 5.88 7.40
CA THR A 267 3.92 5.08 6.20
C THR A 267 5.21 4.47 5.66
N SER A 268 5.09 3.30 5.04
CA SER A 268 6.18 2.68 4.29
C SER A 268 6.74 3.63 3.23
N GLY A 269 8.05 3.57 2.98
CA GLY A 269 8.73 4.49 2.08
C GLY A 269 10.16 4.09 1.78
N SER A 270 10.88 4.99 1.12
CA SER A 270 12.29 4.82 0.81
C SER A 270 13.03 6.14 0.84
N GLY A 271 14.31 6.08 1.21
CA GLY A 271 15.21 7.22 1.30
C GLY A 271 16.56 6.86 0.72
N THR A 272 17.21 7.85 0.11
CA THR A 272 18.56 7.72 -0.41
C THR A 272 19.47 8.60 0.43
N VAL A 273 20.52 8.02 1.00
CA VAL A 273 21.62 8.78 1.62
C VAL A 273 22.69 9.00 0.56
N THR A 274 23.10 10.25 0.37
CA THR A 274 24.15 10.65 -0.57
C THR A 274 25.30 11.28 0.20
N ALA A 275 26.49 10.69 0.09
CA ALA A 275 27.74 11.30 0.54
C ALA A 275 28.41 12.00 -0.63
N THR A 276 28.95 13.21 -0.40
CA THR A 276 29.60 14.04 -1.42
C THR A 276 30.90 14.60 -0.87
N VAL A 277 31.98 14.43 -1.63
CA VAL A 277 33.32 14.94 -1.30
C VAL A 277 33.81 15.93 -2.36
N ALA A 278 34.70 16.82 -1.96
CA ALA A 278 35.34 17.74 -2.90
C ALA A 278 36.38 17.00 -3.76
N GLY A 279 36.51 17.42 -5.02
CA GLY A 279 37.38 16.80 -6.00
C GLY A 279 36.64 15.79 -6.88
N ALA A 280 37.23 15.52 -8.03
CA ALA A 280 36.80 14.50 -8.98
C ALA A 280 37.99 13.78 -9.57
N ASP A 281 37.81 12.49 -9.82
CA ASP A 281 38.78 11.63 -10.45
C ASP A 281 39.01 12.02 -11.91
N GLY A 282 40.13 11.56 -12.47
CA GLY A 282 40.42 11.73 -13.90
C GLY A 282 41.23 12.98 -14.25
N THR A 283 41.52 13.88 -13.31
CA THR A 283 42.52 14.94 -13.54
C THR A 283 43.85 14.31 -13.93
N GLY A 284 44.39 14.68 -15.09
CA GLY A 284 45.60 14.09 -15.68
C GLY A 284 45.37 13.02 -16.74
N LEU A 285 44.13 12.55 -16.94
CA LEU A 285 43.78 11.68 -18.07
C LEU A 285 43.89 12.44 -19.39
N ILE A 286 44.02 11.68 -20.48
CA ILE A 286 44.24 12.20 -21.83
C ILE A 286 42.92 12.16 -22.60
N VAL A 287 42.53 13.29 -23.19
CA VAL A 287 41.44 13.37 -24.15
C VAL A 287 42.03 13.21 -25.54
N ASN A 288 41.75 12.09 -26.20
CA ASN A 288 42.20 11.82 -27.55
C ASN A 288 41.06 12.08 -28.55
N THR A 289 41.23 13.09 -29.39
CA THR A 289 40.20 13.51 -30.35
C THR A 289 40.53 13.00 -31.76
N PRO A 290 39.60 12.36 -32.49
CA PRO A 290 39.85 11.94 -33.87
C PRO A 290 39.99 13.13 -34.82
N ALA A 291 40.85 13.00 -35.83
CA ALA A 291 41.07 14.04 -36.85
C ALA A 291 39.82 14.37 -37.68
N ARG A 292 38.82 13.46 -37.77
CA ARG A 292 37.58 13.63 -38.55
C ARG A 292 36.35 13.06 -37.83
N ASN A 293 35.19 13.72 -37.99
CA ASN A 293 33.91 13.26 -37.43
C ASN A 293 33.54 11.88 -37.98
N GLY A 294 32.99 11.03 -37.12
CA GLY A 294 32.58 9.66 -37.46
C GLY A 294 33.73 8.65 -37.53
N THR A 295 34.97 9.05 -37.22
CA THR A 295 36.09 8.10 -37.07
C THR A 295 36.02 7.49 -35.68
N PRO A 296 35.94 6.16 -35.51
CA PRO A 296 35.64 5.57 -34.21
C PRO A 296 36.79 5.63 -33.21
N VAL A 297 38.04 5.62 -33.69
CA VAL A 297 39.23 5.52 -32.82
C VAL A 297 40.34 6.46 -33.33
N PRO A 298 40.80 7.42 -32.51
CA PRO A 298 41.95 8.25 -32.85
C PRO A 298 43.25 7.41 -32.86
N THR A 299 44.18 7.73 -33.76
CA THR A 299 45.48 7.05 -33.87
C THR A 299 46.60 8.07 -33.96
N ALA A 300 47.85 7.66 -33.71
CA ALA A 300 49.02 8.56 -33.81
C ALA A 300 49.10 9.28 -35.17
N GLY A 301 48.73 8.62 -36.27
CA GLY A 301 48.73 9.22 -37.62
C GLY A 301 47.46 9.97 -38.01
N SER A 302 46.40 9.94 -37.18
CA SER A 302 45.08 10.49 -37.50
C SER A 302 44.31 10.92 -36.24
N HIS A 303 44.93 11.76 -35.42
CA HIS A 303 44.30 12.44 -34.29
C HIS A 303 44.29 13.96 -34.53
N ALA A 304 43.33 14.62 -33.90
CA ALA A 304 43.42 16.03 -33.55
C ALA A 304 44.07 16.12 -32.16
N GLN A 305 44.38 17.34 -31.74
CA GLN A 305 45.16 17.64 -30.53
C GLN A 305 44.78 16.75 -29.33
N SER A 306 45.76 16.03 -28.78
CA SER A 306 45.62 15.38 -27.48
C SER A 306 45.63 16.44 -26.38
N GLN A 307 44.69 16.32 -25.44
CA GLN A 307 44.51 17.27 -24.35
C GLN A 307 44.63 16.56 -23.00
N ILE A 308 45.00 17.30 -21.95
CA ILE A 308 45.06 16.79 -20.58
C ILE A 308 43.85 17.30 -19.80
N LEU A 309 43.15 16.37 -19.17
CA LEU A 309 41.91 16.61 -18.44
C LEU A 309 42.19 17.23 -17.06
N VAL A 310 41.33 18.14 -16.62
CA VAL A 310 41.39 18.79 -15.33
C VAL A 310 39.97 18.98 -14.78
N ALA A 311 39.76 18.54 -13.53
CA ALA A 311 38.55 18.83 -12.79
C ALA A 311 38.56 20.28 -12.29
N ALA A 312 37.39 20.93 -12.27
CA ALA A 312 37.28 22.24 -11.66
C ALA A 312 37.42 22.16 -10.12
N SER A 313 37.79 23.26 -9.48
CA SER A 313 37.90 23.38 -8.02
C SER A 313 36.57 23.13 -7.29
N THR A 314 35.46 23.26 -8.02
CA THR A 314 34.09 23.01 -7.56
C THR A 314 33.59 21.60 -7.89
N ALA A 315 34.42 20.77 -8.53
CA ALA A 315 34.04 19.40 -8.85
C ALA A 315 33.86 18.59 -7.56
N THR A 316 32.88 17.69 -7.60
CA THR A 316 32.55 16.84 -6.47
C THR A 316 32.34 15.41 -6.93
N THR A 317 32.72 14.46 -6.09
CA THR A 317 32.43 13.04 -6.26
C THR A 317 31.36 12.64 -5.24
N SER A 318 30.35 11.90 -5.67
CA SER A 318 29.24 11.49 -4.82
C SER A 318 28.95 10.01 -4.94
N ALA A 319 28.58 9.40 -3.83
CA ALA A 319 28.02 8.06 -3.80
C ALA A 319 26.72 8.05 -3.01
N SER A 320 25.80 7.18 -3.41
CA SER A 320 24.48 7.09 -2.81
C SER A 320 24.10 5.65 -2.53
N ALA A 321 23.37 5.45 -1.44
CA ALA A 321 22.71 4.18 -1.15
C ALA A 321 21.25 4.43 -0.79
N GLN A 322 20.37 3.66 -1.40
CA GLN A 322 18.94 3.69 -1.12
C GLN A 322 18.58 2.56 -0.16
N ALA A 323 17.68 2.84 0.78
CA ALA A 323 17.03 1.83 1.59
C ALA A 323 15.54 2.14 1.77
N ALA A 324 14.76 1.10 2.00
CA ALA A 324 13.33 1.18 2.24
C ALA A 324 13.01 0.96 3.72
N TRP A 325 11.86 1.44 4.16
CA TRP A 325 11.28 1.12 5.47
C TRP A 325 9.81 0.75 5.31
N LEU A 326 9.33 -0.05 6.25
CA LEU A 326 7.94 -0.51 6.31
C LEU A 326 7.24 0.12 7.51
N ALA A 327 5.95 0.42 7.33
CA ALA A 327 5.02 0.67 8.42
C ALA A 327 4.12 -0.57 8.58
N PRO A 328 3.78 -0.96 9.82
CA PRO A 328 2.78 -1.99 10.07
C PRO A 328 1.45 -1.70 9.35
N ALA A 329 0.85 -2.75 8.79
CA ALA A 329 -0.50 -2.68 8.23
C ALA A 329 -1.25 -3.99 8.50
N ILE A 330 -2.58 -3.88 8.63
CA ILE A 330 -3.48 -5.02 8.84
C ILE A 330 -4.60 -5.04 7.79
N GLY A 331 -5.04 -6.25 7.44
CA GLY A 331 -6.27 -6.51 6.70
C GLY A 331 -7.05 -7.61 7.40
N THR A 332 -8.37 -7.52 7.42
CA THR A 332 -9.21 -8.29 8.34
C THR A 332 -10.33 -9.04 7.60
N THR A 333 -10.82 -10.16 8.12
CA THR A 333 -11.99 -10.90 7.57
C THR A 333 -12.75 -11.61 8.69
N LEU A 334 -14.01 -11.23 8.91
CA LEU A 334 -14.87 -11.69 10.00
C LEU A 334 -15.86 -12.75 9.48
N THR A 335 -15.92 -13.91 10.11
CA THR A 335 -16.82 -15.03 9.73
C THR A 335 -17.46 -15.69 10.94
N ASP A 336 -18.59 -16.38 10.75
CA ASP A 336 -19.16 -17.27 11.76
C ASP A 336 -18.24 -18.48 12.00
N ALA A 337 -17.91 -18.76 13.26
CA ALA A 337 -17.09 -19.91 13.63
C ALA A 337 -17.77 -21.26 13.32
N ALA A 338 -19.09 -21.29 13.18
CA ALA A 338 -19.85 -22.52 12.96
C ALA A 338 -19.67 -23.08 11.54
N ASP A 339 -19.60 -22.22 10.53
CA ASP A 339 -19.59 -22.61 9.11
C ASP A 339 -18.78 -21.69 8.18
N GLU A 340 -18.03 -20.74 8.73
CA GLU A 340 -17.13 -19.81 8.02
C GLU A 340 -17.83 -18.86 7.04
N ASP A 341 -19.15 -18.70 7.14
CA ASP A 341 -19.90 -17.75 6.31
C ASP A 341 -20.07 -16.38 7.00
N HIS A 342 -20.77 -15.46 6.34
CA HIS A 342 -21.05 -14.10 6.85
C HIS A 342 -22.45 -13.98 7.49
N VAL A 343 -22.98 -15.07 8.04
CA VAL A 343 -24.33 -15.15 8.64
C VAL A 343 -24.26 -15.81 10.01
N LEU A 344 -24.49 -15.03 11.07
CA LEU A 344 -24.59 -15.55 12.42
C LEU A 344 -26.02 -15.99 12.75
N ALA A 345 -26.18 -17.04 13.56
CA ALA A 345 -27.48 -17.42 14.12
C ALA A 345 -28.17 -16.27 14.89
N TRP A 346 -29.51 -16.25 14.88
CA TRP A 346 -30.33 -15.17 15.46
C TRP A 346 -30.14 -14.98 16.97
N ASP A 347 -29.78 -16.05 17.68
CA ASP A 347 -29.57 -16.10 19.12
C ASP A 347 -28.11 -15.86 19.55
N GLY A 348 -27.24 -15.53 18.59
CA GLY A 348 -25.83 -15.23 18.82
C GLY A 348 -24.92 -16.42 18.48
N GLY A 349 -23.66 -16.32 18.89
CA GLY A 349 -22.63 -17.32 18.58
C GLY A 349 -21.23 -16.76 18.68
N THR A 350 -20.29 -17.43 18.05
CA THR A 350 -18.87 -17.03 18.04
C THR A 350 -18.49 -16.58 16.63
N LEU A 351 -17.91 -15.39 16.52
CA LEU A 351 -17.30 -14.92 15.28
C LEU A 351 -15.78 -14.98 15.39
N ILE A 352 -15.12 -15.31 14.30
CA ILE A 352 -13.66 -15.29 14.17
C ILE A 352 -13.29 -14.20 13.17
N ASP A 353 -12.46 -13.25 13.59
CA ASP A 353 -11.83 -12.29 12.70
C ASP A 353 -10.39 -12.71 12.40
N THR A 354 -10.10 -12.96 11.12
CA THR A 354 -8.76 -13.29 10.64
C THR A 354 -8.00 -12.02 10.29
N ILE A 355 -7.01 -11.67 11.10
CA ILE A 355 -6.17 -10.48 10.96
C ILE A 355 -4.89 -10.85 10.20
N SER A 356 -4.84 -10.56 8.91
CA SER A 356 -3.59 -10.54 8.15
C SER A 356 -2.76 -9.31 8.51
N TYR A 357 -1.46 -9.46 8.71
CA TYR A 357 -0.54 -8.37 9.01
C TYR A 357 0.66 -8.36 8.06
N THR A 358 1.22 -7.17 7.85
CA THR A 358 2.46 -6.96 7.11
C THR A 358 3.35 -5.95 7.82
N GLY A 359 4.67 -6.07 7.62
CA GLY A 359 5.65 -5.10 8.14
C GLY A 359 5.82 -5.11 9.66
N LEU A 360 5.45 -6.19 10.35
CA LEU A 360 5.74 -6.36 11.78
C LEU A 360 7.20 -6.79 12.00
N VAL A 361 7.71 -6.59 13.21
CA VAL A 361 9.06 -7.01 13.57
C VAL A 361 9.03 -8.42 14.18
N PRO A 362 9.68 -9.43 13.56
CA PRO A 362 9.73 -10.77 14.11
C PRO A 362 10.30 -10.81 15.54
N GLY A 363 9.67 -11.55 16.43
CA GLY A 363 10.08 -11.66 17.83
C GLY A 363 9.63 -10.51 18.75
N ARG A 364 8.99 -9.46 18.21
CA ARG A 364 8.38 -8.37 19.00
C ARG A 364 6.92 -8.71 19.29
N THR A 365 6.48 -8.57 20.53
CA THR A 365 5.09 -8.89 20.90
C THR A 365 4.15 -7.77 20.47
N TYR A 366 2.99 -8.15 19.95
CA TYR A 366 1.89 -7.27 19.57
C TYR A 366 0.58 -7.78 20.17
N THR A 367 -0.38 -6.88 20.33
CA THR A 367 -1.76 -7.17 20.71
C THR A 367 -2.69 -6.56 19.67
N VAL A 368 -3.51 -7.38 19.04
CA VAL A 368 -4.66 -6.90 18.26
C VAL A 368 -5.89 -6.91 19.15
N ALA A 369 -6.72 -5.88 19.05
CA ALA A 369 -7.98 -5.79 19.76
C ALA A 369 -9.02 -5.07 18.92
N GLY A 370 -10.25 -5.57 19.02
CA GLY A 370 -11.36 -5.04 18.27
C GLY A 370 -12.66 -4.98 19.04
N GLU A 371 -13.64 -4.33 18.41
CA GLU A 371 -15.00 -4.21 18.89
C GLU A 371 -15.96 -4.36 17.71
N LEU A 372 -17.05 -5.11 17.92
CA LEU A 372 -18.13 -5.18 16.93
C LEU A 372 -19.00 -3.91 17.00
N MET A 373 -19.32 -3.38 15.84
CA MET A 373 -20.14 -2.19 15.64
C MET A 373 -21.44 -2.57 14.93
N VAL A 374 -22.55 -1.91 15.26
CA VAL A 374 -23.80 -2.06 14.49
C VAL A 374 -23.68 -1.26 13.20
N GLN A 375 -23.78 -1.94 12.04
CA GLN A 375 -23.52 -1.31 10.74
C GLN A 375 -24.43 -0.11 10.43
N SER A 376 -25.70 -0.17 10.85
CA SER A 376 -26.72 0.82 10.47
C SER A 376 -26.47 2.22 11.03
N ASP A 377 -25.82 2.32 12.19
CA ASP A 377 -25.64 3.58 12.91
C ASP A 377 -24.24 3.76 13.51
N ALA A 378 -23.33 2.80 13.27
CA ALA A 378 -21.99 2.75 13.84
C ALA A 378 -21.98 2.81 15.38
N SER A 379 -23.05 2.35 16.04
CA SER A 379 -23.08 2.25 17.49
C SER A 379 -22.21 1.08 17.98
N ALA A 380 -21.47 1.33 19.05
CA ALA A 380 -20.60 0.35 19.68
C ALA A 380 -21.44 -0.69 20.42
N THR A 381 -21.14 -1.99 20.23
CA THR A 381 -21.90 -3.07 20.88
C THR A 381 -21.39 -3.40 22.29
N GLY A 382 -20.16 -3.00 22.63
CA GLY A 382 -19.43 -3.46 23.80
C GLY A 382 -18.90 -4.89 23.70
N ILE A 383 -19.10 -5.57 22.56
CA ILE A 383 -18.57 -6.91 22.31
C ILE A 383 -17.16 -6.75 21.78
N THR A 384 -16.17 -7.11 22.60
CA THR A 384 -14.76 -6.96 22.28
C THR A 384 -14.04 -8.31 22.20
N GLY A 385 -12.96 -8.33 21.43
CA GLY A 385 -12.07 -9.46 21.25
C GLY A 385 -10.63 -8.97 21.26
N SER A 386 -9.68 -9.82 21.68
CA SER A 386 -8.26 -9.47 21.62
C SER A 386 -7.37 -10.70 21.61
N THR A 387 -6.27 -10.60 20.85
CA THR A 387 -5.23 -11.62 20.79
C THR A 387 -3.85 -10.99 20.91
N THR A 388 -3.02 -11.52 21.82
CA THR A 388 -1.61 -11.15 21.98
C THR A 388 -0.72 -12.24 21.37
N PHE A 389 0.20 -11.83 20.49
CA PHE A 389 1.04 -12.76 19.75
C PHE A 389 2.45 -12.19 19.52
N THR A 390 3.39 -13.07 19.18
CA THR A 390 4.74 -12.70 18.77
C THR A 390 4.98 -13.31 17.39
N PRO A 391 5.02 -12.52 16.31
CA PRO A 391 5.12 -13.03 14.96
C PRO A 391 6.52 -13.60 14.71
N ALA A 392 6.60 -14.72 13.99
CA ALA A 392 7.87 -15.33 13.58
C ALA A 392 8.41 -14.74 12.26
N ALA A 393 7.56 -14.06 11.49
CA ALA A 393 7.88 -13.39 10.24
C ALA A 393 7.20 -12.01 10.19
N ALA A 394 7.66 -11.12 9.31
CA ALA A 394 7.10 -9.77 9.21
C ALA A 394 5.65 -9.74 8.71
N ASP A 395 5.28 -10.76 7.95
CA ASP A 395 3.96 -10.93 7.36
C ASP A 395 3.36 -12.26 7.83
N GLY A 396 2.05 -12.28 8.10
CA GLY A 396 1.36 -13.45 8.60
C GLY A 396 -0.10 -13.17 8.93
N ALA A 397 -0.70 -14.06 9.74
CA ALA A 397 -2.07 -13.87 10.22
C ALA A 397 -2.23 -14.33 11.68
N VAL A 398 -3.24 -13.79 12.34
CA VAL A 398 -3.70 -14.18 13.69
C VAL A 398 -5.21 -14.03 13.76
N GLU A 399 -5.87 -14.78 14.64
CA GLU A 399 -7.33 -14.73 14.80
C GLU A 399 -7.72 -13.97 16.07
N VAL A 400 -8.84 -13.26 16.02
CA VAL A 400 -9.52 -12.62 17.16
C VAL A 400 -10.92 -13.21 17.27
N GLU A 401 -11.28 -13.73 18.44
CA GLU A 401 -12.59 -14.31 18.69
C GLU A 401 -13.53 -13.28 19.35
N PHE A 402 -14.77 -13.22 18.88
CA PHE A 402 -15.86 -12.45 19.47
C PHE A 402 -17.02 -13.36 19.87
N THR A 403 -17.49 -13.26 21.12
CA THR A 403 -18.71 -13.94 21.56
C THR A 403 -19.90 -12.99 21.51
N VAL A 404 -20.82 -13.22 20.59
CA VAL A 404 -22.03 -12.42 20.39
C VAL A 404 -23.19 -13.03 21.17
N PRO A 405 -23.81 -12.32 22.13
CA PRO A 405 -25.01 -12.80 22.82
C PRO A 405 -26.27 -12.63 21.94
N SER A 406 -27.40 -13.16 22.40
CA SER A 406 -28.70 -12.86 21.79
C SER A 406 -29.06 -11.37 21.90
N GLY A 407 -30.02 -10.91 21.08
CA GLY A 407 -30.47 -9.51 21.04
C GLY A 407 -29.95 -8.68 19.85
N TYR A 408 -29.20 -9.33 18.95
CA TYR A 408 -28.75 -8.73 17.69
C TYR A 408 -29.48 -9.25 16.45
N ALA A 409 -30.51 -10.10 16.63
CA ALA A 409 -31.30 -10.67 15.54
C ALA A 409 -31.72 -9.62 14.49
N GLY A 410 -31.45 -9.90 13.22
CA GLY A 410 -31.73 -9.02 12.07
C GLY A 410 -30.80 -7.81 11.91
N LYS A 411 -29.79 -7.63 12.76
CA LYS A 411 -28.77 -6.58 12.61
C LYS A 411 -27.57 -7.09 11.82
N SER A 412 -26.78 -6.18 11.26
CA SER A 412 -25.45 -6.47 10.75
C SER A 412 -24.40 -5.92 11.70
N LEU A 413 -23.38 -6.73 11.99
CA LEU A 413 -22.25 -6.39 12.85
C LEU A 413 -20.97 -6.29 12.03
N VAL A 414 -20.14 -5.28 12.31
CA VAL A 414 -18.86 -5.03 11.63
C VAL A 414 -17.74 -4.98 12.65
N ALA A 415 -16.65 -5.71 12.44
CA ALA A 415 -15.48 -5.64 13.32
C ALA A 415 -14.61 -4.41 13.00
N PHE A 416 -14.26 -3.65 14.04
CA PHE A 416 -13.23 -2.61 13.99
C PHE A 416 -12.02 -3.08 14.77
N GLU A 417 -10.84 -3.01 14.17
CA GLU A 417 -9.62 -3.60 14.71
C GLU A 417 -8.49 -2.59 14.83
N ALA A 418 -7.68 -2.74 15.87
CA ALA A 418 -6.47 -1.96 16.06
C ALA A 418 -5.33 -2.86 16.59
N LEU A 419 -4.16 -2.71 15.98
CA LEU A 419 -2.94 -3.42 16.36
C LEU A 419 -2.06 -2.50 17.20
N TYR A 420 -1.59 -3.01 18.34
CA TYR A 420 -0.73 -2.31 19.30
C TYR A 420 0.57 -3.07 19.50
N GLU A 421 1.66 -2.34 19.71
CA GLU A 421 2.91 -2.94 20.17
C GLU A 421 2.84 -3.25 21.68
N GLY A 422 3.33 -4.43 22.08
CA GLY A 422 3.37 -4.87 23.47
C GLY A 422 2.34 -5.95 23.80
N THR A 423 2.06 -6.12 25.10
CA THR A 423 1.19 -7.18 25.64
C THR A 423 -0.23 -6.71 25.97
N SER A 424 -0.60 -5.49 25.57
CA SER A 424 -1.91 -4.90 25.84
C SER A 424 -2.31 -3.90 24.76
N ALA A 425 -3.62 -3.75 24.53
CA ALA A 425 -4.18 -2.72 23.67
C ALA A 425 -4.15 -1.33 24.34
N ALA A 426 -2.94 -0.78 24.51
CA ALA A 426 -2.72 0.50 25.17
C ALA A 426 -1.78 1.39 24.33
N GLY A 427 -2.06 2.70 24.30
CA GLY A 427 -1.26 3.68 23.57
C GLY A 427 -1.79 3.95 22.17
N THR A 428 -0.89 4.39 21.27
CA THR A 428 -1.23 4.67 19.87
C THR A 428 -1.12 3.37 19.07
N PRO A 429 -2.14 2.98 18.28
CA PRO A 429 -2.06 1.79 17.45
C PRO A 429 -1.00 1.97 16.36
N VAL A 430 -0.30 0.88 16.03
CA VAL A 430 0.67 0.84 14.93
C VAL A 430 0.00 0.58 13.58
N ALA A 431 -1.21 0.02 13.58
CA ALA A 431 -2.10 -0.13 12.42
C ALA A 431 -3.56 -0.27 12.90
N GLU A 432 -4.53 0.11 12.05
CA GLU A 432 -5.95 -0.08 12.35
C GLU A 432 -6.78 -0.31 11.08
N HIS A 433 -7.91 -0.98 11.25
CA HIS A 433 -8.93 -1.18 10.21
C HIS A 433 -10.29 -0.80 10.81
N ARG A 434 -10.88 0.30 10.33
CA ARG A 434 -12.12 0.89 10.87
C ARG A 434 -13.06 1.35 9.75
N ASP A 435 -13.43 0.43 8.86
CA ASP A 435 -14.37 0.71 7.77
C ASP A 435 -15.73 0.04 8.03
N ILE A 436 -16.75 0.84 8.37
CA ILE A 436 -18.11 0.36 8.64
C ILE A 436 -18.79 -0.25 7.39
N ALA A 437 -18.25 0.02 6.20
CA ALA A 437 -18.76 -0.48 4.93
C ALA A 437 -17.97 -1.69 4.39
N ASP A 438 -16.96 -2.20 5.11
CA ASP A 438 -16.20 -3.37 4.67
C ASP A 438 -17.06 -4.64 4.76
N VAL A 439 -17.42 -5.16 3.60
CA VAL A 439 -18.24 -6.36 3.44
C VAL A 439 -17.54 -7.63 3.95
N ASN A 440 -16.22 -7.71 3.90
CA ASN A 440 -15.47 -8.86 4.43
C ASN A 440 -15.40 -8.84 5.95
N GLN A 441 -15.69 -7.69 6.56
CA GLN A 441 -15.77 -7.49 8.01
C GLN A 441 -17.20 -7.48 8.53
N THR A 442 -18.20 -7.66 7.67
CA THR A 442 -19.62 -7.57 8.03
C THR A 442 -20.26 -8.94 8.13
N VAL A 443 -20.84 -9.27 9.28
CA VAL A 443 -21.68 -10.47 9.47
C VAL A 443 -23.14 -10.06 9.71
N ALA A 444 -24.07 -10.71 9.02
CA ALA A 444 -25.50 -10.53 9.22
C ALA A 444 -26.02 -11.50 10.29
N VAL A 445 -26.69 -10.99 11.32
CA VAL A 445 -27.34 -11.84 12.32
C VAL A 445 -28.73 -12.21 11.82
N GLY A 446 -29.04 -13.51 11.79
CA GLY A 446 -30.31 -14.04 11.31
C GLY A 446 -31.54 -13.38 11.95
N PRO A 447 -32.68 -13.32 11.25
CA PRO A 447 -33.90 -12.72 11.79
C PRO A 447 -34.43 -13.54 12.96
N GLN A 448 -35.12 -12.88 13.89
CA GLN A 448 -35.79 -13.57 14.98
C GLN A 448 -36.87 -14.53 14.41
N PRO A 449 -36.97 -15.77 14.90
CA PRO A 449 -37.96 -16.71 14.42
C PRO A 449 -39.38 -16.22 14.67
N THR A 450 -40.33 -16.66 13.84
CA THR A 450 -41.75 -16.34 14.01
C THR A 450 -42.61 -17.59 14.03
N ILE A 451 -43.81 -17.46 14.62
CA ILE A 451 -44.84 -18.50 14.60
C ILE A 451 -46.16 -17.89 14.10
N GLY A 452 -46.93 -18.70 13.38
CA GLY A 452 -48.32 -18.44 13.04
C GLY A 452 -49.14 -19.70 13.31
N THR A 453 -50.38 -19.55 13.74
CA THR A 453 -51.13 -20.66 14.35
C THR A 453 -52.50 -20.83 13.70
N THR A 454 -53.06 -22.04 13.66
CA THR A 454 -54.46 -22.29 13.21
C THR A 454 -55.13 -23.37 14.06
N LEU A 455 -56.22 -23.00 14.74
CA LEU A 455 -56.95 -23.83 15.69
C LEU A 455 -58.25 -24.34 15.05
N VAL A 456 -58.47 -25.66 15.05
CA VAL A 456 -59.67 -26.30 14.48
C VAL A 456 -60.22 -27.39 15.40
N ASP A 457 -61.51 -27.72 15.28
CA ASP A 457 -62.06 -28.94 15.87
C ASP A 457 -61.43 -30.17 15.20
N ARG A 458 -60.95 -31.11 16.01
CA ARG A 458 -60.40 -32.38 15.53
C ARG A 458 -61.44 -33.22 14.79
N ALA A 459 -62.72 -33.08 15.12
CA ALA A 459 -63.80 -33.93 14.60
C ALA A 459 -64.05 -33.72 13.11
N ASP A 460 -64.10 -32.48 12.65
CA ASP A 460 -64.50 -32.09 11.29
C ASP A 460 -63.63 -30.99 10.67
N GLN A 461 -62.61 -30.51 11.39
CA GLN A 461 -61.62 -29.51 10.93
C GLN A 461 -62.20 -28.13 10.66
N ASP A 462 -63.36 -27.80 11.23
CA ASP A 462 -63.91 -26.45 11.20
C ASP A 462 -63.55 -25.64 12.47
N HIS A 463 -64.11 -24.43 12.60
CA HIS A 463 -63.92 -23.55 13.75
C HIS A 463 -65.06 -23.65 14.79
N THR A 464 -65.79 -24.77 14.82
CA THR A 464 -66.97 -25.01 15.67
C THR A 464 -66.72 -26.23 16.55
N LEU A 465 -66.84 -26.09 17.87
CA LEU A 465 -66.70 -27.20 18.81
C LEU A 465 -68.07 -27.59 19.37
N ALA A 466 -68.34 -28.89 19.51
CA ALA A 466 -69.57 -29.39 20.13
C ALA A 466 -69.81 -28.81 21.55
N TRP A 467 -71.08 -28.58 21.91
CA TRP A 467 -71.47 -27.91 23.16
C TRP A 467 -70.99 -28.61 24.44
N ASN A 468 -70.76 -29.93 24.37
CA ASN A 468 -70.28 -30.76 25.48
C ASN A 468 -68.74 -30.82 25.57
N GLY A 469 -68.03 -29.97 24.82
CA GLY A 469 -66.58 -29.97 24.75
C GLY A 469 -66.06 -30.99 23.72
N GLY A 470 -64.74 -31.10 23.63
CA GLY A 470 -64.08 -31.92 22.62
C GLY A 470 -62.58 -31.68 22.56
N THR A 471 -61.96 -32.05 21.45
CA THR A 471 -60.52 -31.87 21.22
C THR A 471 -60.33 -30.87 20.11
N VAL A 472 -59.56 -29.81 20.37
CA VAL A 472 -59.14 -28.86 19.34
C VAL A 472 -57.65 -29.04 19.07
N VAL A 473 -57.28 -28.88 17.82
CA VAL A 473 -55.93 -29.08 17.31
C VAL A 473 -55.43 -27.73 16.81
N ASP A 474 -54.36 -27.23 17.42
CA ASP A 474 -53.67 -26.04 16.94
C ASP A 474 -52.45 -26.45 16.11
N THR A 475 -52.39 -25.94 14.88
CA THR A 475 -51.25 -26.14 13.99
C THR A 475 -50.37 -24.90 14.04
N ILE A 476 -49.17 -25.05 14.59
CA ILE A 476 -48.17 -24.00 14.76
C ILE A 476 -47.20 -24.06 13.59
N ALA A 477 -47.40 -23.21 12.58
CA ALA A 477 -46.39 -22.96 11.56
C ALA A 477 -45.27 -22.10 12.15
N TYR A 478 -44.01 -22.46 11.90
CA TYR A 478 -42.84 -21.72 12.35
C TYR A 478 -41.92 -21.39 11.17
N THR A 479 -41.19 -20.28 11.30
CA THR A 479 -40.16 -19.88 10.33
C THR A 479 -38.86 -19.47 11.03
N GLY A 480 -37.72 -19.84 10.45
CA GLY A 480 -36.40 -19.43 10.91
C GLY A 480 -35.89 -20.12 12.19
N LEU A 481 -36.42 -21.29 12.56
CA LEU A 481 -35.85 -22.08 13.66
C LEU A 481 -34.53 -22.74 13.23
N THR A 482 -33.69 -23.08 14.20
CA THR A 482 -32.41 -23.77 13.92
C THR A 482 -32.67 -25.27 13.79
N PRO A 483 -32.41 -25.91 12.63
CA PRO A 483 -32.58 -27.35 12.48
C PRO A 483 -31.73 -28.14 13.49
N GLY A 484 -32.30 -29.19 14.08
CA GLY A 484 -31.62 -30.00 15.09
C GLY A 484 -31.65 -29.43 16.52
N GLN A 485 -31.98 -28.15 16.71
CA GLN A 485 -32.17 -27.55 18.03
C GLN A 485 -33.53 -27.94 18.60
N GLN A 486 -33.61 -28.37 19.86
CA GLN A 486 -34.90 -28.68 20.48
C GLN A 486 -35.64 -27.41 20.89
N TYR A 487 -36.96 -27.40 20.69
CA TYR A 487 -37.89 -26.33 21.08
C TYR A 487 -39.12 -26.90 21.78
N THR A 488 -39.79 -26.06 22.58
CA THR A 488 -41.08 -26.37 23.21
C THR A 488 -42.04 -25.24 22.95
N VAL A 489 -43.19 -25.55 22.34
CA VAL A 489 -44.33 -24.63 22.24
C VAL A 489 -45.31 -24.94 23.38
N ALA A 490 -45.79 -23.91 24.04
CA ALA A 490 -46.80 -24.03 25.09
C ALA A 490 -47.91 -23.01 24.87
N GLY A 491 -49.14 -23.49 25.05
CA GLY A 491 -50.32 -22.72 24.78
C GLY A 491 -51.38 -22.80 25.87
N GLU A 492 -52.27 -21.82 25.84
CA GLU A 492 -53.45 -21.73 26.68
C GLU A 492 -54.64 -21.21 25.88
N LEU A 493 -55.80 -21.83 26.08
CA LEU A 493 -57.06 -21.29 25.55
C LEU A 493 -57.54 -20.12 26.41
N MET A 494 -57.88 -19.02 25.76
CA MET A 494 -58.37 -17.78 26.37
C MET A 494 -59.84 -17.58 26.03
N ARG A 495 -60.64 -16.98 26.93
CA ARG A 495 -62.01 -16.59 26.60
C ARG A 495 -62.00 -15.36 25.69
N LYS A 496 -62.61 -15.45 24.51
CA LYS A 496 -62.68 -14.32 23.56
C LYS A 496 -63.42 -13.10 24.11
N SER A 497 -64.37 -13.32 25.03
CA SER A 497 -65.22 -12.26 25.59
C SER A 497 -64.45 -11.18 26.36
N ASP A 498 -63.41 -11.58 27.08
CA ASP A 498 -62.70 -10.71 28.02
C ASP A 498 -61.18 -10.97 28.10
N GLY A 499 -60.67 -11.95 27.36
CA GLY A 499 -59.26 -12.34 27.38
C GLY A 499 -58.85 -13.09 28.65
N SER A 500 -59.79 -13.55 29.48
CA SER A 500 -59.46 -14.29 30.70
C SER A 500 -58.98 -15.71 30.39
N ALA A 501 -57.98 -16.16 31.15
CA ALA A 501 -57.43 -17.51 31.11
C ALA A 501 -58.51 -18.57 31.41
N THR A 502 -58.53 -19.65 30.65
CA THR A 502 -59.40 -20.81 30.92
C THR A 502 -58.74 -21.84 31.82
N GLY A 503 -57.41 -21.83 31.94
CA GLY A 503 -56.62 -22.89 32.57
C GLY A 503 -56.47 -24.15 31.72
N ILE A 504 -57.01 -24.17 30.50
CA ILE A 504 -56.83 -25.26 29.54
C ILE A 504 -55.52 -25.01 28.80
N THR A 505 -54.48 -25.74 29.21
CA THR A 505 -53.13 -25.61 28.65
C THR A 505 -52.71 -26.89 27.93
N ALA A 506 -51.81 -26.74 26.97
CA ALA A 506 -51.15 -27.84 26.29
C ALA A 506 -49.73 -27.41 25.89
N SER A 507 -48.85 -28.38 25.68
CA SER A 507 -47.50 -28.10 25.19
C SER A 507 -47.02 -29.23 24.29
N THR A 508 -46.05 -28.92 23.43
CA THR A 508 -45.40 -29.90 22.56
C THR A 508 -43.92 -29.55 22.41
N THR A 509 -43.07 -30.53 22.71
CA THR A 509 -41.62 -30.44 22.50
C THR A 509 -41.27 -31.13 21.19
N PHE A 510 -40.43 -30.49 20.38
CA PHE A 510 -40.05 -31.00 19.06
C PHE A 510 -38.63 -30.54 18.69
N THR A 511 -38.05 -31.20 17.69
CA THR A 511 -36.77 -30.82 17.09
C THR A 511 -37.02 -30.68 15.58
N PRO A 512 -37.04 -29.46 15.02
CA PRO A 512 -37.29 -29.24 13.61
C PRO A 512 -36.12 -29.79 12.78
N THR A 513 -36.42 -30.37 11.63
CA THR A 513 -35.42 -30.86 10.68
C THR A 513 -35.10 -29.84 9.57
N ALA A 514 -35.90 -28.77 9.48
CA ALA A 514 -35.73 -27.64 8.58
C ALA A 514 -36.10 -26.35 9.31
N ALA A 515 -35.64 -25.20 8.82
CA ALA A 515 -35.86 -23.93 9.50
C ALA A 515 -37.33 -23.50 9.54
N ASP A 516 -38.08 -23.90 8.52
CA ASP A 516 -39.50 -23.62 8.38
C ASP A 516 -40.29 -24.94 8.41
N GLY A 517 -41.44 -24.94 9.07
CA GLY A 517 -42.26 -26.14 9.21
C GLY A 517 -43.49 -25.93 10.07
N ALA A 518 -44.07 -27.02 10.56
CA ALA A 518 -45.20 -26.96 11.47
C ALA A 518 -45.12 -28.04 12.55
N VAL A 519 -45.71 -27.74 13.71
CA VAL A 519 -45.91 -28.66 14.83
C VAL A 519 -47.35 -28.52 15.33
N VAL A 520 -47.90 -29.56 15.95
CA VAL A 520 -49.27 -29.57 16.45
C VAL A 520 -49.29 -29.53 17.96
N VAL A 521 -50.13 -28.67 18.53
CA VAL A 521 -50.51 -28.65 19.95
C VAL A 521 -51.98 -29.06 20.07
N THR A 522 -52.30 -29.96 21.00
CA THR A 522 -53.67 -30.50 21.14
C THR A 522 -54.24 -30.16 22.51
N PHE A 523 -55.40 -29.51 22.52
CA PHE A 523 -56.12 -29.15 23.73
C PHE A 523 -57.36 -30.02 23.92
N VAL A 524 -57.69 -30.35 25.17
CA VAL A 524 -58.94 -31.02 25.54
C VAL A 524 -59.81 -30.01 26.27
N VAL A 525 -60.92 -29.63 25.64
CA VAL A 525 -61.89 -28.68 26.19
C VAL A 525 -62.99 -29.47 26.92
N PRO A 526 -63.15 -29.31 28.24
CA PRO A 526 -64.21 -29.99 28.98
C PRO A 526 -65.58 -29.34 28.72
N THR A 527 -66.64 -29.97 29.23
CA THR A 527 -67.97 -29.34 29.31
C THR A 527 -67.92 -28.03 30.11
N GLY A 528 -68.81 -27.07 29.81
CA GLY A 528 -68.94 -25.81 30.57
C GLY A 528 -68.58 -24.55 29.78
N TYR A 529 -68.16 -24.71 28.52
CA TYR A 529 -67.85 -23.60 27.60
C TYR A 529 -68.95 -23.38 26.54
N ALA A 530 -70.08 -24.07 26.62
CA ALA A 530 -71.18 -23.96 25.66
C ALA A 530 -71.58 -22.50 25.38
N GLY A 531 -71.64 -22.13 24.11
CA GLY A 531 -71.96 -20.78 23.65
C GLY A 531 -70.84 -19.74 23.80
N GLN A 532 -69.66 -20.10 24.28
CA GLN A 532 -68.48 -19.23 24.34
C GLN A 532 -67.62 -19.38 23.08
N SER A 533 -66.72 -18.41 22.85
CA SER A 533 -65.64 -18.56 21.87
C SER A 533 -64.31 -18.58 22.62
N LEU A 534 -63.43 -19.51 22.23
CA LEU A 534 -62.11 -19.69 22.81
C LEU A 534 -61.05 -19.37 21.76
N VAL A 535 -59.95 -18.74 22.18
CA VAL A 535 -58.82 -18.35 21.31
C VAL A 535 -57.54 -18.95 21.86
N ALA A 536 -56.74 -19.63 21.05
CA ALA A 536 -55.45 -20.15 21.49
C ALA A 536 -54.38 -19.05 21.52
N PHE A 537 -53.64 -18.98 22.63
CA PHE A 537 -52.43 -18.16 22.79
C PHE A 537 -51.24 -19.09 22.91
N GLU A 538 -50.18 -18.83 22.16
CA GLU A 538 -49.04 -19.73 22.04
C GLU A 538 -47.73 -19.00 22.29
N THR A 539 -46.78 -19.71 22.91
CA THR A 539 -45.42 -19.22 23.13
C THR A 539 -44.41 -20.32 22.83
N LEU A 540 -43.42 -20.01 21.99
CA LEU A 540 -42.32 -20.88 21.65
C LEU A 540 -41.10 -20.57 22.52
N TYR A 541 -40.45 -21.60 23.04
CA TYR A 541 -39.23 -21.55 23.85
C TYR A 541 -38.16 -22.46 23.26
N THR A 542 -36.88 -22.12 23.46
CA THR A 542 -35.76 -23.04 23.23
C THR A 542 -35.70 -24.10 24.33
N GLY A 543 -35.39 -25.35 23.96
CA GLY A 543 -35.14 -26.46 24.89
C GLY A 543 -36.37 -27.32 25.20
N ALA A 544 -36.21 -28.19 26.20
CA ALA A 544 -37.20 -29.21 26.58
C ALA A 544 -38.37 -28.68 27.43
N THR A 545 -38.30 -27.42 27.90
CA THR A 545 -39.25 -26.85 28.86
C THR A 545 -39.73 -25.49 28.39
N ALA A 546 -40.98 -25.16 28.70
CA ALA A 546 -41.59 -23.86 28.42
C ALA A 546 -41.15 -22.80 29.45
N THR A 547 -39.85 -22.53 29.51
CA THR A 547 -39.21 -21.67 30.51
C THR A 547 -38.15 -20.79 29.88
N GLY A 548 -37.97 -19.57 30.38
CA GLY A 548 -36.95 -18.63 29.92
C GLY A 548 -37.50 -17.57 28.96
N THR A 549 -36.61 -16.96 28.17
CA THR A 549 -36.98 -15.93 27.19
C THR A 549 -37.71 -16.58 26.00
N PRO A 550 -38.92 -16.11 25.66
CA PRO A 550 -39.64 -16.57 24.48
C PRO A 550 -38.86 -16.34 23.18
N VAL A 551 -38.85 -17.34 22.30
CA VAL A 551 -38.34 -17.25 20.93
C VAL A 551 -39.32 -16.47 20.05
N ALA A 552 -40.59 -16.86 20.11
CA ALA A 552 -41.69 -16.27 19.36
C ALA A 552 -43.00 -16.44 20.13
N GLN A 553 -44.00 -15.61 19.85
CA GLN A 553 -45.31 -15.65 20.49
C GLN A 553 -46.41 -15.31 19.49
N HIS A 554 -47.57 -15.97 19.65
CA HIS A 554 -48.81 -15.59 18.98
C HIS A 554 -49.91 -15.42 20.02
N LYS A 555 -50.27 -14.18 20.32
CA LYS A 555 -51.20 -13.81 21.41
C LYS A 555 -52.18 -12.75 20.97
N ASP A 556 -52.97 -13.06 19.95
CA ASP A 556 -53.99 -12.18 19.40
C ASP A 556 -55.40 -12.69 19.71
N LEU A 557 -56.13 -11.98 20.59
CA LEU A 557 -57.50 -12.33 20.99
C LEU A 557 -58.51 -12.18 19.85
N ALA A 558 -58.18 -11.38 18.83
CA ALA A 558 -59.05 -11.12 17.70
C ALA A 558 -58.85 -12.12 16.54
N ASP A 559 -57.78 -12.92 16.56
CA ASP A 559 -57.42 -13.80 15.44
C ASP A 559 -58.50 -14.87 15.19
N ALA A 560 -59.14 -14.77 14.03
CA ALA A 560 -60.19 -15.67 13.60
C ALA A 560 -59.68 -17.08 13.30
N ALA A 561 -58.46 -17.22 12.75
CA ALA A 561 -57.86 -18.53 12.47
C ALA A 561 -57.53 -19.30 13.75
N GLN A 562 -57.44 -18.58 14.88
CA GLN A 562 -57.17 -19.10 16.22
C GLN A 562 -58.41 -19.21 17.12
N THR A 563 -59.60 -18.85 16.59
CA THR A 563 -60.83 -18.85 17.38
C THR A 563 -61.69 -20.06 17.05
N VAL A 564 -62.12 -20.80 18.07
CA VAL A 564 -63.21 -21.79 17.97
C VAL A 564 -64.46 -21.32 18.69
N ALA A 565 -65.64 -21.51 18.10
CA ALA A 565 -66.93 -21.25 18.72
C ALA A 565 -67.53 -22.54 19.29
N VAL A 566 -67.83 -22.57 20.57
CA VAL A 566 -68.48 -23.73 21.20
C VAL A 566 -69.99 -23.60 21.00
N GLU A 567 -70.62 -24.64 20.45
CA GLU A 567 -72.06 -24.66 20.21
C GLU A 567 -72.85 -24.38 21.49
N LYS A 568 -74.05 -23.81 21.33
CA LYS A 568 -74.99 -23.66 22.45
C LYS A 568 -75.58 -25.01 22.80
N GLN A 569 -75.79 -25.25 24.10
CA GLN A 569 -76.45 -26.46 24.57
C GLN A 569 -77.87 -26.57 23.95
N PRO A 570 -78.24 -27.74 23.37
CA PRO A 570 -79.59 -27.95 22.86
C PRO A 570 -80.63 -27.76 23.96
N VAL A 571 -81.68 -26.98 23.67
CA VAL A 571 -82.81 -26.83 24.59
C VAL A 571 -83.63 -28.12 24.53
N VAL A 572 -83.68 -28.87 25.63
CA VAL A 572 -84.57 -30.02 25.74
C VAL A 572 -86.01 -29.51 25.85
N VAL A 573 -86.76 -29.52 24.74
CA VAL A 573 -88.21 -29.29 24.77
C VAL A 573 -88.86 -30.56 25.33
N GLY A 574 -89.44 -30.45 26.52
CA GLY A 574 -90.15 -31.54 27.20
C GLY A 574 -91.27 -32.15 26.36
N GLY A 575 -91.32 -33.48 26.34
CA GLY A 575 -92.11 -34.26 25.39
C GLY A 575 -93.61 -34.42 25.64
N GLY A 576 -94.29 -34.89 24.59
CA GLY A 576 -95.61 -35.52 24.59
C GLY A 576 -95.74 -36.48 23.39
N GLN A 577 -96.21 -37.70 23.62
CA GLN A 577 -96.40 -38.79 22.63
C GLN A 577 -97.88 -39.27 22.69
N PRO A 578 -98.41 -40.07 21.74
CA PRO A 578 -98.77 -39.82 20.34
C PRO A 578 -100.29 -40.03 20.06
N THR A 579 -100.81 -39.55 18.93
CA THR A 579 -101.96 -40.22 18.26
C THR A 579 -101.86 -40.17 16.73
N ALA A 580 -102.26 -41.29 16.14
CA ALA A 580 -102.12 -41.65 14.73
C ALA A 580 -103.18 -41.00 13.82
N GLY A 581 -102.83 -40.82 12.55
CA GLY A 581 -103.84 -40.65 11.49
C GLY A 581 -103.32 -40.06 10.18
N GLY A 582 -102.86 -40.92 9.26
CA GLY A 582 -103.18 -40.78 7.83
C GLY A 582 -102.06 -40.37 6.86
N GLY A 583 -101.66 -41.33 6.02
CA GLY A 583 -101.50 -41.09 4.57
C GLY A 583 -100.08 -41.00 4.00
N LEU A 584 -99.61 -42.11 3.44
CA LEU A 584 -98.45 -42.19 2.55
C LEU A 584 -98.76 -41.62 1.15
N ALA A 585 -97.76 -40.99 0.51
CA ALA A 585 -97.49 -41.17 -0.92
C ALA A 585 -96.00 -40.94 -1.22
N SER A 586 -95.47 -41.82 -2.08
CA SER A 586 -94.08 -42.06 -2.46
C SER A 586 -93.66 -41.26 -3.69
N THR A 587 -92.36 -40.90 -3.79
CA THR A 587 -91.42 -41.21 -4.90
C THR A 587 -90.02 -40.90 -4.36
N GLY A 588 -88.95 -41.69 -4.47
CA GLY A 588 -88.56 -42.72 -5.44
C GLY A 588 -87.25 -42.27 -6.10
N GLY A 589 -86.10 -42.81 -5.68
CA GLY A 589 -84.79 -42.56 -6.32
C GLY A 589 -83.61 -43.08 -5.48
N ASP A 590 -83.04 -44.21 -5.91
CA ASP A 590 -81.90 -44.91 -5.31
C ASP A 590 -80.57 -44.12 -5.31
N LEU A 591 -79.71 -44.45 -4.35
CA LEU A 591 -78.35 -43.95 -4.09
C LEU A 591 -77.28 -44.57 -5.03
N PRO A 592 -76.02 -44.09 -5.00
CA PRO A 592 -75.06 -44.94 -4.28
C PRO A 592 -74.03 -44.22 -3.40
N ILE A 593 -73.95 -44.71 -2.16
CA ILE A 593 -72.75 -45.20 -1.45
C ILE A 593 -71.46 -44.37 -1.63
N VAL A 594 -71.18 -43.54 -0.62
CA VAL A 594 -69.82 -43.12 -0.27
C VAL A 594 -69.23 -44.19 0.64
N SER A 595 -68.20 -44.89 0.14
CA SER A 595 -67.32 -45.74 0.95
C SER A 595 -66.02 -45.00 1.22
N ILE A 596 -65.79 -44.71 2.50
CA ILE A 596 -64.53 -44.19 3.06
C ILE A 596 -63.55 -45.37 3.17
N SER A 597 -62.33 -45.19 2.70
CA SER A 597 -61.16 -45.97 3.12
C SER A 597 -59.91 -45.10 2.99
N ALA A 598 -59.18 -44.97 4.09
CA ALA A 598 -57.96 -44.19 4.27
C ALA A 598 -56.74 -44.81 3.56
N ALA A 599 -55.76 -43.99 3.15
CA ALA A 599 -54.41 -43.90 3.73
C ALA A 599 -53.32 -43.35 2.77
N ALA A 600 -52.66 -42.27 3.23
CA ALA A 600 -51.23 -41.94 3.21
C ALA A 600 -50.40 -41.74 1.90
N ALA A 601 -49.78 -40.53 1.88
CA ALA A 601 -48.38 -40.18 1.51
C ALA A 601 -47.90 -39.95 0.05
N ALA A 602 -47.36 -38.74 -0.18
CA ALA A 602 -46.01 -38.39 -0.72
C ALA A 602 -45.84 -37.63 -2.08
N ILE A 603 -45.49 -36.33 -1.95
CA ILE A 603 -44.45 -35.45 -2.58
C ILE A 603 -44.33 -35.18 -4.12
N VAL A 604 -44.13 -33.87 -4.41
CA VAL A 604 -43.44 -33.11 -5.51
C VAL A 604 -44.23 -32.75 -6.80
N ALA A 605 -44.45 -31.44 -7.01
CA ALA A 605 -43.96 -30.62 -8.15
C ALA A 605 -44.94 -29.51 -8.61
N GLY A 606 -44.40 -28.28 -8.75
CA GLY A 606 -45.04 -27.11 -9.39
C GLY A 606 -44.89 -25.90 -8.48
N VAL A 607 -43.97 -24.96 -8.72
CA VAL A 607 -44.04 -24.03 -9.84
C VAL A 607 -42.64 -23.62 -10.32
N LEU A 608 -42.36 -23.91 -11.59
CA LEU A 608 -41.33 -23.27 -12.40
C LEU A 608 -42.03 -22.78 -13.68
N LEU A 609 -42.48 -21.52 -13.69
CA LEU A 609 -42.96 -20.69 -14.81
C LEU A 609 -43.61 -19.47 -14.15
N THR A 610 -42.91 -18.38 -13.85
CA THR A 610 -42.36 -17.44 -14.82
C THR A 610 -41.27 -16.59 -14.16
N LEU A 611 -40.00 -16.70 -14.60
CA LEU A 611 -39.01 -15.61 -14.66
C LEU A 611 -37.70 -16.11 -15.33
N LEU A 612 -37.82 -16.62 -16.56
CA LEU A 612 -36.70 -16.67 -17.49
C LEU A 612 -37.13 -16.04 -18.82
N ARG A 613 -37.19 -14.71 -18.80
CA ARG A 613 -37.06 -13.88 -19.99
C ARG A 613 -35.93 -12.90 -19.74
N ARG A 614 -34.69 -13.35 -20.00
CA ARG A 614 -33.66 -12.60 -20.76
C ARG A 614 -32.30 -13.29 -20.70
N ARG A 615 -31.60 -13.16 -21.85
CA ARG A 615 -30.22 -13.57 -22.19
C ARG A 615 -30.16 -15.03 -22.70
N THR A 616 -29.82 -15.30 -23.97
CA THR A 616 -28.84 -14.63 -24.84
C THR A 616 -29.06 -14.90 -26.34
N ARG A 617 -28.79 -13.88 -27.16
CA ARG A 617 -28.15 -13.82 -28.51
C ARG A 617 -28.28 -12.33 -28.92
N THR A 618 -27.24 -11.59 -29.32
CA THR A 618 -26.10 -11.90 -30.19
C THR A 618 -25.06 -10.75 -30.07
N GLU A 619 -23.79 -11.07 -30.31
CA GLU A 619 -22.74 -10.28 -30.99
C GLU A 619 -22.71 -8.73 -30.91
N ALA A 620 -21.68 -8.18 -30.25
CA ALA A 620 -20.68 -7.22 -30.76
C ALA A 620 -19.69 -6.85 -29.63
#